data_AF-A0A1S3DQB1-F1
#
_entry.id   AF-A0A1S3DQB1-F1
#
_cell.length_a   1.000
_cell.length_b   1.000
_cell.length_c   1.000
_cell.angle_alpha   90.00
_cell.angle_beta   90.00
_cell.angle_gamma   90.00
#
_symmetry.space_group_name_H-M   'P 1'
#
loop_
_entity.id
_entity.type
_entity.pdbx_description
1 polymer ?
#
loop_
_entity_poly.entity_id
_entity_poly.type
_entity_poly.pdbx_seq_one_letter_code
_entity_poly.pdbx_strand_id
1 'polypeptide(L)'
;MFLIRRARRNISQFRCKMRTPNPEKLKELITKLESKGENASGQKRSLLVYYIKQKDLDNALEYYKVLEADPQFTPSPGLLSLLINLSAELENLEVASQYYAEFTQKFPDAKIDGNKVFRLAYVLLKNGKES
;
A
#
# COMPACT_ATOMS: atom_id res chain seq x y z
N MET A 1 7.44 -17.22 47.17
CA MET A 1 6.53 -17.79 46.16
C MET A 1 5.49 -16.73 45.80
N PHE A 2 5.78 -15.84 44.85
CA PHE A 2 4.89 -14.74 44.47
C PHE A 2 4.29 -15.02 43.08
N LEU A 3 2.99 -15.29 43.06
CA LEU A 3 2.15 -15.47 41.87
C LEU A 3 1.92 -14.11 41.19
N ILE A 4 2.65 -13.82 40.11
CA ILE A 4 2.36 -12.68 39.24
C ILE A 4 1.24 -13.10 38.28
N ARG A 5 -0.02 -12.78 38.65
CA ARG A 5 -1.16 -12.80 37.73
C ARG A 5 -0.97 -11.69 36.70
N ARG A 6 -0.44 -12.03 35.52
CA ARG A 6 -0.30 -11.10 34.39
C ARG A 6 -1.67 -10.93 33.74
N ALA A 7 -2.28 -9.77 33.97
CA ALA A 7 -3.53 -9.35 33.35
C ALA A 7 -3.41 -9.40 31.81
N ARG A 8 -4.30 -10.16 31.16
CA ARG A 8 -4.51 -10.12 29.71
C ARG A 8 -5.07 -8.74 29.36
N ARG A 9 -4.22 -7.82 28.89
CA ARG A 9 -4.70 -6.61 28.23
C ARG A 9 -5.25 -7.00 26.87
N ASN A 10 -6.56 -6.84 26.72
CA ASN A 10 -7.31 -7.06 25.51
C ASN A 10 -6.89 -5.98 24.48
N ILE A 11 -6.06 -6.35 23.49
CA ILE A 11 -5.47 -5.43 22.49
C ILE A 11 -6.48 -5.09 21.38
N SER A 12 -7.78 -5.28 21.60
CA SER A 12 -8.81 -5.19 20.56
C SER A 12 -9.33 -3.77 20.26
N GLN A 13 -8.79 -2.70 20.86
CA GLN A 13 -9.38 -1.35 20.74
C GLN A 13 -8.52 -0.21 20.19
N PHE A 14 -7.28 -0.45 19.75
CA PHE A 14 -6.51 0.60 19.04
C PHE A 14 -6.67 0.57 17.51
N ARG A 15 -7.84 0.14 17.00
CA ARG A 15 -8.25 0.53 15.65
C ARG A 15 -8.82 1.93 15.73
N CYS A 16 -7.94 2.93 15.66
CA CYS A 16 -8.36 4.26 15.24
C CYS A 16 -9.04 4.09 13.88
N LYS A 17 -10.37 4.17 13.85
CA LYS A 17 -11.15 4.09 12.61
C LYS A 17 -10.87 5.38 11.85
N MET A 18 -9.74 5.39 11.14
CA MET A 18 -9.36 6.45 10.20
C MET A 18 -10.57 6.65 9.30
N ARG A 19 -11.27 7.77 9.51
CA ARG A 19 -12.45 8.18 8.74
C ARG A 19 -12.01 8.08 7.28
N THR A 20 -12.52 7.10 6.55
CA THR A 20 -12.16 6.92 5.14
C THR A 20 -12.60 8.19 4.42
N PRO A 21 -11.65 9.00 3.91
CA PRO A 21 -12.02 10.21 3.20
C PRO A 21 -12.86 9.83 1.98
N ASN A 22 -13.91 10.61 1.68
CA ASN A 22 -14.70 10.39 0.47
C ASN A 22 -13.77 10.55 -0.74
N PRO A 23 -13.63 9.52 -1.62
CA PRO A 23 -12.71 9.58 -2.75
C PRO A 23 -13.02 10.73 -3.71
N GLU A 24 -14.30 11.10 -3.87
CA GLU A 24 -14.69 12.22 -4.74
C GLU A 24 -14.19 13.54 -4.19
N LYS A 25 -14.36 13.77 -2.87
CA LYS A 25 -13.83 14.96 -2.20
C LYS A 25 -12.30 15.03 -2.26
N LEU A 26 -11.62 13.88 -2.19
CA LEU A 26 -10.17 13.82 -2.37
C LEU A 26 -9.76 14.22 -3.78
N LYS A 27 -10.45 13.72 -4.82
CA LYS A 27 -10.22 14.11 -6.21
C LYS A 27 -10.42 15.61 -6.42
N GLU A 28 -11.53 16.16 -5.92
CA GLU A 28 -11.78 17.60 -6.00
C GLU A 28 -10.69 18.43 -5.30
N LEU A 29 -10.22 17.97 -4.13
CA LEU A 29 -9.13 18.63 -3.41
C LEU A 29 -7.82 18.57 -4.19
N ILE A 30 -7.48 17.43 -4.78
CA ILE A 30 -6.29 17.28 -5.63
C ILE A 30 -6.36 18.27 -6.78
N THR A 31 -7.47 18.30 -7.54
CA THR A 31 -7.65 19.22 -8.67
C THR A 31 -7.57 20.68 -8.23
N LYS A 32 -8.15 21.04 -7.07
CA LYS A 32 -8.07 22.40 -6.52
C LYS A 32 -6.65 22.80 -6.14
N LEU A 33 -5.88 21.89 -5.56
CA LEU A 33 -4.49 22.15 -5.17
C LEU A 33 -3.59 22.27 -6.41
N GLU A 34 -3.77 21.38 -7.39
CA GLU A 34 -3.04 21.42 -8.66
C GLU A 34 -3.34 22.68 -9.47
N SER A 35 -4.61 23.12 -9.50
CA SER A 35 -5.01 24.37 -10.16
C SER A 35 -4.38 25.61 -9.52
N LYS A 36 -3.95 25.51 -8.25
CA LYS A 36 -3.23 26.56 -7.53
C LYS A 36 -1.71 26.41 -7.60
N GLY A 37 -1.19 25.36 -8.24
CA GLY A 37 0.23 25.02 -8.25
C GLY A 37 0.75 24.54 -6.89
N GLU A 38 -0.13 24.15 -5.97
CA GLU A 38 0.23 23.64 -4.65
C GLU A 38 0.50 22.13 -4.67
N ASN A 39 1.38 21.67 -3.78
CA ASN A 39 1.74 20.26 -3.70
C ASN A 39 0.57 19.43 -3.11
N ALA A 40 -0.03 18.57 -3.94
CA ALA A 40 -1.12 17.67 -3.57
C ALA A 40 -0.64 16.23 -3.22
N SER A 41 0.65 16.00 -3.01
CA SER A 41 1.26 14.67 -2.83
C SER A 41 0.63 13.87 -1.69
N GLY A 42 0.25 14.51 -0.58
CA GLY A 42 -0.38 13.83 0.56
C GLY A 42 -1.78 13.30 0.24
N GLN A 43 -2.58 14.09 -0.47
CA GLN A 43 -3.91 13.77 -0.92
C GLN A 43 -3.85 12.69 -2.01
N LYS A 44 -2.88 12.79 -2.92
CA LYS A 44 -2.59 11.77 -3.94
C LYS A 44 -2.27 10.41 -3.32
N ARG A 45 -1.37 10.36 -2.34
CA ARG A 45 -1.06 9.14 -1.56
C ARG A 45 -2.30 8.61 -0.85
N SER A 46 -3.11 9.49 -0.25
CA SER A 46 -4.32 9.10 0.46
C SER A 46 -5.36 8.46 -0.46
N LEU A 47 -5.50 8.99 -1.69
CA LEU A 47 -6.40 8.44 -2.70
C LEU A 47 -5.90 7.07 -3.19
N LEU A 48 -4.60 6.89 -3.40
CA LEU A 48 -4.07 5.57 -3.75
C LEU A 48 -4.28 4.55 -2.63
N VAL A 49 -4.02 4.94 -1.38
CA VAL A 49 -4.28 4.09 -0.21
C VAL A 49 -5.77 3.74 -0.08
N TYR A 50 -6.67 4.63 -0.52
CA TYR A 50 -8.10 4.33 -0.58
C TYR A 50 -8.38 3.18 -1.55
N TYR A 51 -7.89 3.25 -2.80
CA TYR A 51 -8.05 2.16 -3.78
C TYR A 51 -7.49 0.84 -3.27
N ILE A 52 -6.31 0.88 -2.64
CA ILE A 52 -5.68 -0.29 -2.04
C ILE A 52 -6.56 -0.91 -0.94
N LYS A 53 -7.17 -0.09 -0.08
CA LYS A 53 -8.07 -0.56 0.98
C LYS A 53 -9.36 -1.18 0.45
N GLN A 54 -9.85 -0.68 -0.69
CA GLN A 54 -11.01 -1.24 -1.38
C GLN A 54 -10.69 -2.53 -2.15
N LYS A 55 -9.42 -2.96 -2.15
CA LYS A 55 -8.90 -4.08 -2.93
C LYS A 55 -9.11 -3.94 -4.44
N ASP A 56 -9.17 -2.70 -4.89
CA ASP A 56 -9.39 -2.36 -6.29
C ASP A 56 -8.02 -2.20 -6.96
N LEU A 57 -7.53 -3.30 -7.52
CA LEU A 57 -6.18 -3.35 -8.11
C LEU A 57 -6.10 -2.52 -9.38
N ASP A 58 -7.06 -2.67 -10.30
CA ASP A 58 -7.04 -1.99 -11.59
C ASP A 58 -6.99 -0.47 -11.42
N ASN A 59 -7.88 0.08 -10.59
CA ASN A 59 -7.89 1.51 -10.32
C ASN A 59 -6.63 1.96 -9.54
N ALA A 60 -6.09 1.12 -8.65
CA ALA A 60 -4.86 1.46 -7.94
C ALA A 60 -3.65 1.52 -8.89
N LEU A 61 -3.53 0.58 -9.82
CA LEU A 61 -2.43 0.51 -10.78
C LEU A 61 -2.50 1.64 -11.80
N GLU A 62 -3.68 1.89 -12.37
CA GLU A 62 -3.89 2.99 -13.30
C GLU A 62 -3.56 4.32 -12.63
N TYR A 63 -4.09 4.55 -11.43
CA TYR A 63 -3.82 5.77 -10.68
C TYR A 63 -2.36 5.89 -10.27
N TYR A 64 -1.67 4.80 -9.92
CA TYR A 64 -0.24 4.83 -9.61
C TYR A 64 0.61 5.26 -10.82
N LYS A 65 0.28 4.79 -12.03
CA LYS A 65 0.97 5.24 -13.26
C LYS A 65 0.79 6.74 -13.51
N VAL A 66 -0.42 7.27 -13.26
CA VAL A 66 -0.67 8.72 -13.34
C VAL A 66 0.19 9.48 -12.32
N LEU A 67 0.33 8.93 -11.12
CA LEU A 67 1.18 9.51 -10.08
C LEU A 67 2.66 9.42 -10.40
N GLU A 68 3.15 8.34 -11.00
CA GLU A 68 4.55 8.24 -11.43
C GLU A 68 4.91 9.21 -12.55
N ALA A 69 3.95 9.54 -13.43
CA ALA A 69 4.14 10.54 -14.46
C ALA A 69 4.21 11.98 -13.91
N ASP A 70 3.76 12.20 -12.67
CA ASP A 70 3.81 13.50 -12.02
C ASP A 70 5.19 13.78 -11.42
N PRO A 71 5.93 14.80 -11.90
CA PRO A 71 7.26 15.13 -11.40
C PRO A 71 7.26 15.59 -9.92
N GLN A 72 6.12 16.02 -9.38
CA GLN A 72 6.01 16.44 -7.98
C GLN A 72 5.77 15.26 -7.03
N PHE A 73 5.52 14.07 -7.57
CA PHE A 73 5.20 12.89 -6.78
C PHE A 73 6.41 11.97 -6.64
N THR A 74 6.93 11.87 -5.42
CA THR A 74 7.94 10.84 -5.10
C THR A 74 7.24 9.65 -4.42
N PRO A 75 7.28 8.45 -5.02
CA PRO A 75 6.78 7.24 -4.38
C PRO A 75 7.63 6.93 -3.15
N SER A 76 6.98 6.51 -2.06
CA SER A 76 7.69 6.05 -0.87
C SER A 76 7.82 4.53 -0.88
N PRO A 77 8.86 3.95 -0.23
CA PRO A 77 8.99 2.50 -0.12
C PRO A 77 7.76 1.87 0.57
N GLY A 78 7.17 2.59 1.53
CA GLY A 78 5.91 2.17 2.17
C GLY A 78 4.76 2.02 1.19
N LEU A 79 4.65 2.91 0.19
CA LEU A 79 3.58 2.88 -0.80
C LEU A 79 3.73 1.71 -1.78
N LEU A 80 4.93 1.51 -2.32
CA LEU A 80 5.24 0.33 -3.16
C LEU A 80 4.99 -0.97 -2.40
N SER A 81 5.39 -1.04 -1.13
CA SER A 81 5.11 -2.22 -0.31
C SER A 81 3.61 -2.48 -0.12
N LEU A 82 2.75 -1.47 -0.22
CA LEU A 82 1.29 -1.67 -0.16
C LEU A 82 0.75 -2.22 -1.49
N LEU A 83 1.26 -1.74 -2.62
CA LEU A 83 0.92 -2.28 -3.94
C LEU A 83 1.33 -3.75 -4.08
N ILE A 84 2.58 -4.09 -3.72
CA ILE A 84 3.06 -5.49 -3.71
C ILE A 84 2.15 -6.38 -2.86
N ASN A 85 1.80 -5.92 -1.65
CA ASN A 85 0.93 -6.69 -0.76
C ASN A 85 -0.50 -6.85 -1.31
N LEU A 86 -1.05 -5.82 -1.97
CA LEU A 86 -2.36 -5.91 -2.60
C LEU A 86 -2.35 -6.90 -3.77
N SER A 87 -1.38 -6.79 -4.67
CA SER A 87 -1.22 -7.70 -5.81
C SER A 87 -1.04 -9.14 -5.34
N ALA A 88 -0.24 -9.37 -4.31
CA ALA A 88 -0.09 -10.69 -3.69
C ALA A 88 -1.40 -11.16 -3.02
N GLU A 89 -2.17 -10.28 -2.37
CA GLU A 89 -3.46 -10.65 -1.78
C GLU A 89 -4.50 -11.07 -2.82
N LEU A 90 -4.41 -10.50 -4.03
CA LEU A 90 -5.26 -10.85 -5.18
C LEU A 90 -4.65 -11.93 -6.07
N GLU A 91 -3.56 -12.58 -5.61
CA GLU A 91 -2.86 -13.66 -6.31
C GLU A 91 -2.33 -13.29 -7.71
N ASN A 92 -2.22 -11.99 -8.01
CA ASN A 92 -1.64 -11.50 -9.26
C ASN A 92 -0.12 -11.43 -9.14
N LEU A 93 0.52 -12.56 -9.47
CA LEU A 93 1.95 -12.76 -9.29
C LEU A 93 2.82 -11.90 -10.20
N GLU A 94 2.42 -11.70 -11.46
CA GLU A 94 3.17 -10.92 -12.44
C GLU A 94 3.35 -9.48 -11.94
N VAL A 95 2.24 -8.85 -11.56
CA VAL A 95 2.22 -7.49 -11.06
C VAL A 95 2.98 -7.39 -9.73
N ALA A 96 2.77 -8.34 -8.82
CA ALA A 96 3.47 -8.35 -7.53
C ALA A 96 4.99 -8.45 -7.70
N SER A 97 5.46 -9.28 -8.64
CA SER A 97 6.88 -9.48 -8.93
C SER A 97 7.50 -8.25 -9.61
N GLN A 98 6.77 -7.61 -10.52
CA GLN A 98 7.18 -6.37 -11.16
C GLN A 98 7.43 -5.26 -10.12
N TYR A 99 6.47 -5.00 -9.23
CA TYR A 99 6.65 -3.98 -8.19
C TYR A 99 7.68 -4.35 -7.13
N TYR A 100 7.89 -5.65 -6.88
CA TYR A 100 8.98 -6.09 -6.01
C TYR A 100 10.35 -5.78 -6.63
N ALA A 101 10.54 -6.03 -7.93
CA ALA A 101 11.76 -5.66 -8.63
C ALA A 101 11.96 -4.13 -8.67
N GLU A 102 10.90 -3.37 -8.89
CA GLU A 102 10.96 -1.91 -8.84
C GLU A 102 11.33 -1.40 -7.45
N PHE A 103 10.78 -2.01 -6.39
CA PHE A 103 11.10 -1.66 -5.01
C PHE A 103 12.58 -1.87 -4.71
N THR A 104 13.15 -3.02 -5.09
CA THR A 104 14.56 -3.32 -4.81
C THR A 104 15.52 -2.44 -5.62
N GLN A 105 15.12 -2.02 -6.83
CA GLN A 105 15.89 -1.08 -7.64
C GLN A 105 15.84 0.35 -7.09
N LYS A 106 14.64 0.86 -6.76
CA LYS A 106 14.47 2.25 -6.29
C LYS A 106 14.91 2.43 -4.83
N PHE A 107 14.82 1.37 -4.01
CA PHE A 107 15.06 1.44 -2.57
C PHE A 107 15.90 0.24 -2.08
N PRO A 108 17.18 0.12 -2.48
CA PRO A 108 18.03 -1.03 -2.14
C PRO A 108 18.24 -1.21 -0.63
N ASP A 109 18.29 -0.11 0.13
CA ASP A 109 18.47 -0.14 1.59
C ASP A 109 17.15 -0.32 2.37
N ALA A 110 16.00 -0.20 1.69
CA ALA A 110 14.71 -0.31 2.35
C ALA A 110 14.32 -1.78 2.54
N LYS A 111 13.82 -2.10 3.74
CA LYS A 111 13.28 -3.42 4.03
C LYS A 111 11.77 -3.44 3.90
N ILE A 112 11.25 -4.45 3.22
CA ILE A 112 9.81 -4.73 3.19
C ILE A 112 9.42 -5.39 4.52
N ASP A 113 8.22 -5.06 5.02
CA ASP A 113 7.63 -5.72 6.19
C ASP A 113 7.58 -7.24 5.98
N GLY A 114 8.06 -8.00 6.97
CA GLY A 114 8.20 -9.46 6.87
C GLY A 114 6.90 -10.20 6.56
N ASN A 115 5.74 -9.70 7.00
CA ASN A 115 4.46 -10.33 6.68
C ASN A 115 4.11 -10.22 5.19
N LYS A 116 4.47 -9.09 4.58
CA LYS A 116 4.24 -8.86 3.14
C LYS A 116 5.16 -9.73 2.30
N VAL A 117 6.42 -9.87 2.71
CA VAL A 117 7.38 -10.79 2.07
C VAL A 117 6.89 -12.24 2.19
N PHE A 118 6.45 -12.65 3.38
CA PHE A 118 5.92 -13.99 3.60
C PHE A 118 4.71 -14.27 2.71
N ARG A 119 3.78 -13.31 2.60
CA ARG A 119 2.61 -13.44 1.73
C ARG A 119 2.99 -13.56 0.25
N LEU A 120 3.93 -12.74 -0.23
CA LEU A 120 4.44 -12.84 -1.59
C LEU A 120 5.07 -14.23 -1.84
N ALA A 121 5.92 -14.70 -0.92
CA ALA A 121 6.55 -16.01 -0.98
C ALA A 121 5.50 -17.15 -0.97
N TYR A 122 4.43 -17.02 -0.19
CA TYR A 122 3.34 -17.98 -0.18
C TYR A 122 2.64 -18.08 -1.54
N VAL A 123 2.32 -16.95 -2.18
CA VAL A 123 1.69 -16.92 -3.51
C VAL A 123 2.63 -17.50 -4.58
N LEU A 124 3.92 -17.15 -4.52
CA LEU A 124 4.94 -17.73 -5.38
C LEU A 124 5.00 -19.26 -5.26
N LEU A 125 5.04 -19.78 -4.03
CA LEU A 125 5.08 -21.22 -3.78
C LEU A 125 3.77 -21.91 -4.17
N LYS A 126 2.63 -21.25 -4.03
CA LYS A 126 1.33 -21.78 -4.49
C LYS A 126 1.33 -21.96 -6.00
N ASN A 127 1.71 -20.92 -6.74
CA ASN A 127 1.72 -20.94 -8.21
C ASN A 127 2.86 -21.81 -8.77
N GLY A 128 3.98 -21.97 -8.05
CA GLY A 128 5.08 -22.86 -8.42
C GLY A 128 4.90 -24.33 -7.99
N LYS A 129 3.83 -24.67 -7.24
CA LYS A 129 3.49 -26.06 -6.89
C LYS A 129 2.54 -26.73 -7.89
N GLU A 130 2.02 -25.98 -8.85
CA GLU A 130 1.12 -26.49 -9.90
C GLU A 130 1.84 -26.78 -11.23
N SER A 131 3.17 -26.90 -11.22
CA SER A 131 3.98 -27.37 -12.35
C SER A 131 4.37 -28.83 -12.21
#